data_AF-A0A2W1BMM3-F1
#
_entry.id   AF-A0A2W1BMM3-F1
#
_cell.length_a   1.000
_cell.length_b   1.000
_cell.length_c   1.000
_cell.angle_alpha   90.00
_cell.angle_beta   90.00
_cell.angle_gamma   90.00
#
_symmetry.space_group_name_H-M   'P 1'
#
loop_
_entity.id
_entity.type
_entity.pdbx_description
1 polymer ?
#
loop_
_entity_poly.entity_id
_entity_poly.type
_entity_poly.pdbx_seq_one_letter_code
_entity_poly.pdbx_strand_id
1 'polypeptide(L)'
;MMSPPVSRFLPADRKLSGVPTDNEQINSGSVYVHCKAGRTRSATLVGCYLMMKNGWSPEEAVKYMRSRRPHILLHTKQWEALDIFHRQHVTRT
;
A
#
# COMPACT_ATOMS: atom_id res chain seq x y z
N MET A 1 -25.40 -0.55 -0.21
CA MET A 1 -24.76 -0.08 1.05
C MET A 1 -23.26 -0.28 0.92
N MET A 2 -22.51 0.81 0.72
CA MET A 2 -21.04 0.76 0.68
C MET A 2 -20.53 0.91 2.11
N SER A 3 -19.94 -0.15 2.69
CA SER A 3 -19.28 -0.05 3.99
C SER A 3 -18.10 0.92 3.89
N PRO A 4 -17.92 1.84 4.86
CA PRO A 4 -16.82 2.79 4.81
C PRO A 4 -15.47 2.04 4.93
N PRO A 5 -14.46 2.39 4.11
CA PRO A 5 -13.13 1.80 4.22
C PRO A 5 -12.52 2.21 5.56
N VAL A 6 -12.16 1.21 6.35
CA VAL A 6 -11.55 1.37 7.68
C VAL A 6 -10.19 2.06 7.52
N SER A 7 -10.16 3.36 7.78
CA SER A 7 -8.93 4.15 7.84
C SER A 7 -8.24 3.88 9.17
N ARG A 8 -7.23 3.00 9.17
CA ARG A 8 -6.46 2.62 10.36
C ARG A 8 -5.33 3.64 10.62
N PHE A 9 -5.71 4.89 10.89
CA PHE A 9 -4.85 5.94 11.46
C PHE A 9 -5.30 6.26 12.89
N LEU A 10 -5.49 5.24 13.73
CA LEU A 10 -5.68 5.45 15.16
C LEU A 10 -4.43 4.95 15.89
N PRO A 11 -3.79 5.78 16.74
CA PRO A 11 -2.66 5.37 17.55
C PRO A 11 -3.08 4.24 18.50
N ALA A 12 -2.11 3.38 18.83
CA ALA A 12 -2.32 2.07 19.45
C ALA A 12 -2.94 2.09 20.85
N ASP A 13 -3.18 3.27 21.43
CA ASP A 13 -3.51 3.50 22.83
C ASP A 13 -5.00 3.80 23.10
N ARG A 14 -5.83 4.02 22.07
CA ARG A 14 -7.28 4.22 22.27
C ARG A 14 -8.07 2.96 21.95
N LYS A 15 -8.07 2.00 22.88
CA LYS A 15 -9.05 0.90 22.92
C LYS A 15 -10.47 1.49 22.90
N LEU A 16 -11.15 1.37 21.77
CA LEU A 16 -12.59 1.61 21.69
C LEU A 16 -13.28 0.42 22.37
N SER A 17 -13.89 0.67 23.52
CA SER A 17 -14.71 -0.30 24.25
C SER A 17 -15.90 -0.71 23.37
N GLY A 18 -15.84 -1.92 22.81
CA GLY A 18 -16.94 -2.49 22.00
C GLY A 18 -16.53 -3.42 20.86
N VAL A 19 -15.24 -3.67 20.62
CA VAL A 19 -14.81 -4.62 19.57
C VAL A 19 -14.67 -6.04 20.15
N PRO A 20 -15.40 -7.04 19.64
CA PRO A 20 -15.21 -8.45 20.02
C PRO A 20 -13.75 -8.83 19.79
N THR A 21 -13.11 -9.33 20.84
CA THR A 21 -11.70 -9.74 20.82
C THR A 21 -11.63 -11.18 20.31
N ASP A 22 -11.97 -11.38 19.04
CA ASP A 22 -11.83 -12.69 18.43
C ASP A 22 -10.39 -12.82 17.95
N ASN A 23 -9.63 -13.68 18.63
CA ASN A 23 -8.29 -14.12 18.29
C ASN A 23 -8.31 -14.95 16.99
N GLU A 24 -8.74 -14.33 15.89
CA GLU A 24 -8.94 -14.99 14.61
C GLU A 24 -8.24 -14.17 13.53
N GLN A 25 -7.37 -14.83 12.76
CA GLN A 25 -6.51 -14.32 11.69
C GLN A 25 -6.62 -12.80 11.39
N ILE A 26 -5.58 -12.04 11.73
CA ILE A 26 -5.35 -10.68 11.19
C ILE A 26 -4.95 -10.77 9.69
N ASN A 27 -5.73 -11.47 8.87
CA ASN A 27 -5.56 -11.57 7.42
C ASN A 27 -6.79 -11.07 6.64
N SER A 28 -7.85 -10.64 7.34
CA SER A 28 -9.13 -10.21 6.77
C SER A 28 -9.46 -8.76 7.10
N GLY A 29 -8.45 -7.88 7.15
CA GLY A 29 -8.63 -6.44 7.30
C GLY A 29 -8.38 -5.67 5.99
N SER A 30 -9.24 -4.71 5.65
CA SER A 30 -8.96 -3.75 4.57
C SER A 30 -8.04 -2.64 5.06
N VAL A 31 -6.99 -2.31 4.31
CA VAL A 31 -6.10 -1.18 4.62
C VAL A 31 -6.33 -0.05 3.61
N TYR A 32 -6.65 1.15 4.12
CA TYR A 32 -6.77 2.35 3.30
C TYR A 32 -5.48 3.17 3.35
N VAL A 33 -4.80 3.31 2.21
CA VAL A 33 -3.56 4.10 2.08
C VAL A 33 -3.86 5.35 1.25
N HIS A 34 -3.59 6.53 1.81
CA HIS A 34 -3.74 7.79 1.10
C HIS A 34 -2.61 8.77 1.43
N CYS A 35 -2.41 9.74 0.55
CA CYS A 35 -1.63 10.94 0.87
C CYS A 35 -2.57 12.15 0.85
N LYS A 36 -2.16 13.30 0.32
CA LYS A 36 -3.08 14.43 0.12
C LYS A 36 -3.95 14.23 -1.13
N ALA A 37 -3.32 14.07 -2.30
CA ALA A 37 -4.00 13.90 -3.58
C ALA A 37 -4.05 12.43 -4.07
N GLY A 38 -3.41 11.50 -3.35
CA GLY A 38 -3.37 10.09 -3.73
C GLY A 38 -2.49 9.73 -4.95
N ARG A 39 -1.68 10.66 -5.47
CA ARG A 39 -1.00 10.49 -6.79
C ARG A 39 0.44 9.98 -6.72
N THR A 40 1.21 10.43 -5.72
CA THR A 40 2.67 10.20 -5.63
C THR A 40 3.01 9.35 -4.39
N ARG A 41 3.03 9.95 -3.19
CA ARG A 41 3.59 9.32 -1.97
C ARG A 41 2.92 7.99 -1.60
N SER A 42 1.59 7.96 -1.60
CA SER A 42 0.82 6.74 -1.33
C SER A 42 0.99 5.69 -2.42
N ALA A 43 1.12 6.11 -3.69
CA ALA A 43 1.32 5.21 -4.81
C ALA A 43 2.71 4.56 -4.76
N THR A 44 3.76 5.30 -4.38
CA THR A 44 5.11 4.74 -4.20
C THR A 44 5.13 3.64 -3.15
N LEU A 45 4.51 3.86 -1.98
CA LEU A 45 4.42 2.84 -0.93
C LEU A 45 3.64 1.60 -1.37
N VAL A 46 2.50 1.79 -2.05
CA VAL A 46 1.71 0.69 -2.61
C VAL A 46 2.52 -0.09 -3.66
N GLY A 47 3.31 0.61 -4.48
CA GLY A 47 4.24 0.00 -5.44
C GLY A 47 5.25 -0.91 -4.75
N CYS A 48 5.95 -0.43 -3.72
CA CYS A 48 6.87 -1.23 -2.89
C CYS A 48 6.19 -2.50 -2.34
N TYR A 49 4.99 -2.34 -1.77
CA TYR A 49 4.22 -3.47 -1.23
C TYR A 49 3.87 -4.51 -2.30
N LEU A 50 3.41 -4.08 -3.48
CA LEU A 50 3.06 -4.98 -4.57
C LEU A 50 4.28 -5.74 -5.10
N MET A 51 5.44 -5.08 -5.22
CA MET A 51 6.69 -5.73 -5.61
C MET A 51 7.10 -6.79 -4.58
N MET A 52 7.05 -6.50 -3.28
CA MET A 52 7.36 -7.51 -2.24
C MET A 52 6.39 -8.69 -2.25
N LYS A 53 5.09 -8.42 -2.40
CA LYS A 53 4.05 -9.45 -2.30
C LYS A 53 4.07 -10.40 -3.50
N ASN A 54 4.31 -9.86 -4.69
CA ASN A 54 4.13 -10.59 -5.94
C ASN A 54 5.46 -10.90 -6.66
N GLY A 55 6.61 -10.42 -6.15
CA GLY A 55 7.90 -10.55 -6.83
C GLY A 55 7.98 -9.76 -8.14
N TRP A 56 7.18 -8.70 -8.27
CA TRP A 56 7.07 -7.92 -9.51
C TRP A 56 8.18 -6.90 -9.67
N SER A 57 8.49 -6.58 -10.94
CA SER A 57 9.35 -5.45 -11.28
C SER A 57 8.65 -4.11 -10.95
N PRO A 58 9.42 -3.02 -10.81
CA PRO A 58 8.87 -1.66 -10.67
C PRO A 58 7.86 -1.32 -11.77
N GLU A 59 8.15 -1.70 -13.02
CA GLU A 59 7.28 -1.46 -14.17
C GLU A 59 5.96 -2.22 -14.07
N GLU A 60 6.01 -3.50 -13.68
CA GLU A 60 4.83 -4.34 -13.50
C GLU A 60 3.92 -3.80 -12.39
N ALA A 61 4.51 -3.44 -11.25
CA ALA A 61 3.79 -2.85 -10.14
C ALA A 61 3.12 -1.53 -10.53
N VAL A 62 3.83 -0.64 -11.23
CA VAL A 62 3.29 0.65 -11.67
C VAL A 62 2.24 0.49 -12.76
N LYS A 63 2.43 -0.44 -13.71
CA LYS A 63 1.44 -0.77 -14.74
C LYS A 63 0.14 -1.27 -14.11
N TYR A 64 0.24 -2.16 -13.12
CA TYR A 64 -0.92 -2.64 -12.38
C TYR A 64 -1.63 -1.49 -11.63
N MET A 65 -0.87 -0.66 -10.92
CA MET A 65 -1.43 0.50 -10.21
C MET A 65 -2.16 1.46 -11.17
N ARG A 66 -1.57 1.76 -12.33
CA ARG A 66 -2.18 2.63 -13.35
C ARG A 66 -3.45 2.04 -13.97
N SER A 67 -3.51 0.72 -14.14
CA SER A 67 -4.72 0.03 -14.63
C SER A 67 -5.93 0.23 -13.71
N ARG A 68 -5.70 0.37 -12.40
CA ARG A 68 -6.75 0.61 -11.40
C ARG A 68 -6.95 2.10 -11.10
N ARG A 69 -5.88 2.90 -11.19
CA ARG A 69 -5.84 4.33 -10.86
C ARG A 69 -5.00 5.09 -11.90
N PRO A 70 -5.63 5.55 -13.01
CA PRO A 70 -4.90 6.21 -14.10
C PRO A 70 -4.29 7.56 -13.70
N HIS A 71 -4.75 8.17 -12.60
CA HIS A 71 -4.25 9.44 -12.08
C HIS A 71 -2.95 9.35 -11.26
N ILE A 72 -2.37 8.15 -11.13
CA ILE A 72 -1.09 7.96 -10.45
C ILE A 72 0.03 8.58 -11.30
N LEU A 73 0.78 9.48 -10.67
CA LEU A 73 1.88 10.19 -11.29
C LEU A 73 3.13 9.93 -10.44
N LEU A 74 4.11 9.23 -11.01
CA LEU A 74 5.41 9.00 -10.40
C LEU A 74 6.44 9.76 -11.22
N HIS A 75 7.19 10.65 -10.57
CA HIS A 75 8.31 11.34 -11.20
C HIS A 75 9.59 10.50 -11.04
N THR A 76 10.66 10.94 -11.70
CA THR A 76 11.96 10.25 -11.75
C THR A 76 12.47 9.81 -10.37
N LYS A 77 12.32 10.66 -9.35
CA LYS A 77 12.76 10.36 -7.98
C LYS A 77 11.99 9.22 -7.32
N GLN A 78 10.69 9.08 -7.64
CA GLN A 78 9.91 7.96 -7.12
C GLN A 78 10.21 6.67 -7.86
N TRP A 79 10.49 6.74 -9.16
CA TRP A 79 10.97 5.58 -9.92
C TRP A 79 12.31 5.07 -9.38
N GLU A 80 13.28 5.98 -9.20
CA GLU A 80 14.58 5.67 -8.59
C GLU A 80 14.42 5.00 -7.21
N ALA A 81 13.47 5.49 -6.40
CA ALA A 81 13.17 4.87 -5.11
C ALA A 81 12.58 3.44 -5.25
N LEU A 82 11.70 3.20 -6.24
CA LEU A 82 11.17 1.86 -6.51
C LEU A 82 12.27 0.90 -6.98
N ASP A 83 13.19 1.36 -7.83
CA ASP A 83 14.30 0.57 -8.34
C ASP A 83 15.30 0.22 -7.23
N ILE A 84 15.63 1.17 -6.35
CA ILE A 84 16.46 0.94 -5.17
C ILE A 84 15.80 -0.10 -4.28
N PHE A 85 14.51 0.06 -4.01
CA PHE A 85 13.76 -0.85 -3.15
C PHE A 85 13.69 -2.26 -3.72
N HIS A 86 13.37 -2.40 -5.02
CA HIS A 86 13.29 -3.69 -5.70
C HIS A 86 14.61 -4.46 -5.61
N ARG A 87 15.73 -3.80 -5.90
CA ARG A 87 17.07 -4.41 -5.81
C ARG A 87 17.44 -4.82 -4.38
N GLN A 88 17.05 -4.03 -3.39
CA GLN A 88 17.44 -4.27 -2.00
C GLN A 88 16.58 -5.33 -1.30
N HIS A 89 15.29 -5.42 -1.66
CA HIS A 89 14.30 -6.18 -0.89
C HIS A 89 13.54 -7.26 -1.67
N VAL A 90 13.54 -7.22 -3.00
CA VAL A 90 12.76 -8.17 -3.82
C VAL A 90 13.68 -9.16 -4.52
N THR A 91 14.72 -8.68 -5.22
CA THR A 91 15.67 -9.54 -5.97
C THR A 91 16.62 -10.35 -5.08
N ARG A 92 16.73 -10.02 -3.79
CA ARG A 92 17.63 -10.70 -2.82
C ARG A 92 16.97 -11.84 -2.03
N THR A 93 15.71 -12.15 -2.30
CA THR A 93 14.97 -13.25 -1.65
C THR A 93 14.97 -14.46 -2.57
#